data_AF-U2Z572-F1
#
_entry.id   AF-U2Z572-F1
#
_cell.length_a   1.000
_cell.length_b   1.000
_cell.length_c   1.000
_cell.angle_alpha   90.00
_cell.angle_beta   90.00
_cell.angle_gamma   90.00
#
_symmetry.space_group_name_H-M   'P 1'
#
loop_
_entity.id
_entity.type
_entity.pdbx_description
1 polymer ?
#
loop_
_entity_poly.entity_id
_entity_poly.type
_entity_poly.pdbx_seq_one_letter_code
_entity_poly.pdbx_strand_id
1 'polypeptide(L)'
;MISNIYAPGKDSAGREAIRLLSPEESTAYFLKDNDAEVAGAAMSKIKDGYVFAPRTTDVVSSKDLFDHVLANVGARGQGLDAIDARIIEGVRNGTGKIIDSPNEVGGYEDGRLRKGLRDSDDDGIPDEYETLIGSNPNRADAQATPTRMLRQYRELHQRPARRLWG
;
A
#
# COMPACT_ATOMS: atom_id res chain seq x y z
N MET A 1 6.90 -12.15 2.39
CA MET A 1 6.18 -11.11 3.14
C MET A 1 7.18 -10.35 3.97
N ILE A 2 7.28 -9.04 3.73
CA ILE A 2 8.24 -8.17 4.41
C ILE A 2 7.45 -7.01 4.98
N SER A 3 7.73 -6.62 6.22
CA SER A 3 7.11 -5.46 6.87
C SER A 3 5.59 -5.48 6.77
N ASN A 4 4.97 -6.46 7.44
CA ASN A 4 3.52 -6.53 7.58
C ASN A 4 3.19 -6.49 9.07
N ILE A 5 2.11 -5.81 9.42
CA ILE A 5 1.57 -5.76 10.79
C ILE A 5 0.19 -6.40 10.77
N TYR A 6 -0.13 -7.15 11.82
CA TYR A 6 -1.48 -7.59 12.11
C TYR A 6 -1.98 -6.95 13.40
N ALA A 7 -3.02 -6.12 13.31
CA ALA A 7 -3.70 -5.54 14.46
C ALA A 7 -4.95 -6.38 14.81
N PRO A 8 -4.90 -7.25 15.83
CA PRO A 8 -6.04 -8.11 16.18
C PRO A 8 -7.19 -7.31 16.82
N GLY A 9 -8.42 -7.73 16.54
CA GLY A 9 -9.62 -7.29 17.25
C GLY A 9 -10.18 -8.38 18.17
N LYS A 10 -11.29 -8.07 18.84
CA LYS A 10 -12.00 -9.02 19.73
C LYS A 10 -12.38 -10.35 19.04
N ASP A 11 -12.64 -10.30 17.74
CA ASP A 11 -13.08 -11.43 16.92
C ASP A 11 -11.91 -12.16 16.22
N SER A 12 -10.67 -11.77 16.53
CA SER A 12 -9.43 -12.33 15.97
C SER A 12 -8.82 -13.43 16.83
N ALA A 13 -9.39 -13.74 18.00
CA ALA A 13 -8.85 -14.73 18.91
C ALA A 13 -8.71 -16.12 18.26
N GLY A 14 -7.56 -16.76 18.45
CA GLY A 14 -7.29 -18.12 17.97
C GLY A 14 -7.11 -18.25 16.45
N ARG A 15 -6.89 -17.14 15.73
CA ARG A 15 -6.60 -17.14 14.30
C ARG A 15 -5.16 -16.69 14.05
N GLU A 16 -4.44 -17.46 13.25
CA GLU A 16 -3.10 -17.07 12.83
C GLU A 16 -3.19 -15.92 11.83
N ALA A 17 -2.43 -14.86 12.08
CA ALA A 17 -2.38 -13.71 11.18
C ALA A 17 -1.79 -14.08 9.81
N ILE A 18 -0.75 -14.92 9.81
CA ILE A 18 -0.12 -15.46 8.60
C ILE A 18 -0.07 -16.98 8.73
N ARG A 19 -0.82 -17.67 7.87
CA ARG A 19 -0.82 -19.13 7.78
C ARG A 19 -0.07 -19.61 6.54
N LEU A 20 1.08 -20.26 6.75
CA LEU A 20 1.90 -20.83 5.68
C LEU A 20 1.44 -22.24 5.32
N LEU A 21 1.17 -22.45 4.03
CA LEU A 21 0.74 -23.73 3.46
C LEU A 21 1.80 -24.25 2.49
N SER A 22 1.70 -25.50 2.06
CA SER A 22 2.62 -26.07 1.04
C SER A 22 1.80 -26.75 -0.04
N PRO A 23 1.09 -25.99 -0.89
CA PRO A 23 0.27 -26.57 -1.95
C PRO A 23 1.11 -27.32 -2.98
N GLU A 24 2.38 -26.93 -3.15
CA GLU A 24 3.33 -27.53 -4.08
C GLU A 24 4.65 -27.84 -3.38
N GLU A 25 5.42 -28.80 -3.90
CA GLU A 25 6.74 -29.16 -3.35
C GLU A 25 7.75 -28.00 -3.41
N SER A 26 7.66 -27.20 -4.47
CA SER A 26 8.52 -26.03 -4.72
C SER A 26 8.16 -24.80 -3.89
N THR A 27 7.14 -24.89 -3.03
CA THR A 27 6.73 -23.77 -2.16
C THR A 27 7.90 -23.30 -1.30
N ALA A 28 8.15 -22.00 -1.31
CA ALA A 28 9.15 -21.36 -0.47
C ALA A 28 8.66 -19.97 -0.03
N TYR A 29 8.98 -19.60 1.20
CA TYR A 29 8.60 -18.32 1.77
C TYR A 29 9.82 -17.53 2.21
N PHE A 30 9.76 -16.22 2.05
CA PHE A 30 10.68 -15.30 2.70
C PHE A 30 9.88 -14.39 3.63
N LEU A 31 10.24 -14.36 4.91
CA LEU A 31 9.62 -13.49 5.92
C LEU A 31 10.69 -12.63 6.57
N LYS A 32 10.45 -11.32 6.65
CA LYS A 32 11.33 -10.38 7.33
C LYS A 32 10.51 -9.28 7.98
N ASP A 33 10.80 -8.97 9.24
CA ASP A 33 10.24 -7.82 9.94
C ASP A 33 8.70 -7.82 9.88
N ASN A 34 8.03 -8.92 10.23
CA ASN A 34 6.56 -8.93 10.33
C ASN A 34 6.18 -8.87 11.81
N ASP A 35 5.27 -7.97 12.16
CA ASP A 35 4.65 -7.87 13.48
C ASP A 35 3.30 -8.58 13.46
N ALA A 36 3.37 -9.92 13.45
CA ALA A 36 2.24 -10.81 13.32
C ALA A 36 2.63 -12.23 13.73
N GLU A 37 1.68 -13.00 14.27
CA GLU A 37 1.88 -14.44 14.47
C GLU A 37 1.97 -15.16 13.11
N VAL A 38 3.00 -15.99 12.96
CA VAL A 38 3.21 -16.82 11.78
C VAL A 38 3.15 -18.28 12.20
N ALA A 39 2.28 -19.04 11.55
CA ALA A 39 2.09 -20.45 11.84
C ALA A 39 1.66 -21.22 10.58
N GLY A 40 1.40 -22.52 10.73
CA GLY A 40 0.98 -23.42 9.66
C GLY A 40 1.93 -24.59 9.42
N ALA A 41 1.54 -25.50 8.53
CA ALA A 41 2.29 -26.73 8.27
C ALA A 41 3.61 -26.51 7.51
N ALA A 42 3.78 -25.33 6.88
CA ALA A 42 4.91 -25.04 5.99
C ALA A 42 5.97 -24.11 6.61
N MET A 43 6.06 -24.03 7.94
CA MET A 43 7.08 -23.22 8.62
C MET A 43 8.51 -23.61 8.21
N SER A 44 8.74 -24.88 7.89
CA SER A 44 10.05 -25.38 7.39
C SER A 44 10.41 -24.91 5.97
N LYS A 45 9.46 -24.33 5.23
CA LYS A 45 9.69 -23.78 3.88
C LYS A 45 10.15 -22.31 3.90
N ILE A 46 10.30 -21.71 5.08
CA ILE A 46 10.87 -20.36 5.24
C ILE A 46 12.36 -20.40 4.88
N LYS A 47 12.80 -19.42 4.09
CA LYS A 47 14.18 -19.23 3.66
C LYS A 47 14.77 -17.98 4.29
N ASP A 48 16.09 -18.00 4.51
CA ASP A 48 16.84 -16.87 5.09
C ASP A 48 17.06 -15.72 4.09
N GLY A 49 16.76 -15.96 2.81
CA GLY A 49 16.93 -14.99 1.73
C GLY A 49 15.70 -14.91 0.83
N TYR A 50 15.70 -13.89 -0.02
CA TYR A 50 14.62 -13.68 -0.98
C TYR A 50 14.42 -14.91 -1.87
N VAL A 51 13.17 -15.35 -1.99
CA VAL A 51 12.76 -16.45 -2.88
C VAL A 51 12.51 -16.00 -4.32
N PHE A 52 12.49 -14.67 -4.54
CA PHE A 52 12.43 -14.01 -5.85
C PHE A 52 13.36 -12.80 -5.85
N ALA A 53 13.88 -12.38 -7.00
CA ALA A 53 14.68 -11.16 -7.07
C ALA A 53 13.88 -9.94 -6.58
N PRO A 54 14.32 -9.22 -5.53
CA PRO A 54 13.59 -8.07 -5.02
C PRO A 54 13.73 -6.89 -5.98
N ARG A 55 12.69 -6.05 -6.05
CA ARG A 55 12.82 -4.70 -6.65
C ARG A 55 13.45 -3.74 -5.64
N THR A 56 14.19 -2.76 -6.15
CA THR A 56 14.95 -1.75 -5.39
C THR A 56 14.05 -0.65 -4.83
N THR A 57 13.16 -0.98 -3.89
CA THR A 57 12.35 0.01 -3.17
C THR A 57 12.75 0.08 -1.71
N ASP A 58 12.64 1.27 -1.13
CA ASP A 58 12.75 1.46 0.30
C ASP A 58 11.59 0.75 1.01
N VAL A 59 11.90 0.06 2.10
CA VAL A 59 10.92 -0.67 2.91
C VAL A 59 10.75 0.07 4.23
N VAL A 60 9.53 0.54 4.50
CA VAL A 60 9.16 1.08 5.82
C VAL A 60 9.22 -0.06 6.83
N SER A 61 9.82 0.14 8.00
CA SER A 61 9.93 -0.90 9.03
C SER A 61 8.56 -1.26 9.62
N SER A 62 8.38 -2.48 10.13
CA SER A 62 7.11 -2.88 10.76
C SER A 62 6.74 -1.97 11.92
N LYS A 63 7.73 -1.49 12.67
CA LYS A 63 7.55 -0.55 13.77
C LYS A 63 6.90 0.76 13.35
N ASP A 64 7.28 1.31 12.19
CA ASP A 64 6.81 2.62 11.73
C ASP A 64 5.64 2.50 10.74
N LEU A 65 5.40 1.29 10.22
CA LEU A 65 4.46 1.05 9.13
C LEU A 65 3.01 1.35 9.54
N PHE A 66 2.60 1.07 10.79
CA PHE A 66 1.23 1.35 11.24
C PHE A 66 0.87 2.84 11.10
N ASP A 67 1.71 3.71 11.66
CA ASP A 67 1.51 5.15 11.58
C ASP A 67 1.69 5.67 10.17
N HIS A 68 2.65 5.13 9.40
CA HIS A 68 2.82 5.48 8.00
C HIS A 68 1.57 5.19 7.17
N VAL A 69 0.94 4.02 7.36
CA VAL A 69 -0.31 3.66 6.67
C VAL A 69 -1.43 4.61 7.09
N LEU A 70 -1.67 4.82 8.39
CA LEU A 70 -2.76 5.70 8.85
C LEU A 70 -2.60 7.15 8.36
N ALA A 71 -1.37 7.63 8.21
CA ALA A 71 -1.09 8.95 7.66
C ALA A 71 -1.41 9.08 6.16
N ASN A 72 -1.31 7.98 5.38
CA ASN A 72 -1.33 8.02 3.92
C ASN A 72 -2.49 7.24 3.27
N VAL A 73 -3.21 6.40 4.02
CA VAL A 73 -4.27 5.52 3.49
C VAL A 73 -5.47 6.32 2.97
N GLY A 74 -6.11 5.82 1.90
CA GLY A 74 -7.33 6.40 1.33
C GLY A 74 -7.06 7.42 0.22
N ALA A 75 -8.13 7.82 -0.49
CA ALA A 75 -8.06 8.80 -1.57
C ALA A 75 -7.98 10.23 -1.01
N ARG A 76 -6.76 10.73 -0.81
CA ARG A 76 -6.51 12.01 -0.10
C ARG A 76 -6.70 13.27 -0.96
N GLY A 77 -6.90 13.17 -2.27
CA GLY A 77 -6.94 14.32 -3.18
C GLY A 77 -8.03 15.36 -2.85
N GLN A 78 -9.14 14.92 -2.26
CA GLN A 78 -10.25 15.78 -1.81
C GLN A 78 -10.19 16.09 -0.31
N GLY A 79 -9.14 15.66 0.39
CA GLY A 79 -9.09 15.57 1.84
C GLY A 79 -9.94 14.43 2.41
N LEU A 80 -9.67 14.07 3.66
CA LEU A 80 -10.48 13.10 4.40
C LEU A 80 -11.82 13.70 4.81
N ASP A 81 -12.89 12.92 4.71
CA ASP A 81 -14.19 13.29 5.27
C ASP A 81 -14.38 12.79 6.72
N ALA A 82 -15.57 13.01 7.27
CA ALA A 82 -15.88 12.61 8.64
C ALA A 82 -15.92 11.08 8.82
N ILE A 83 -16.28 10.35 7.76
CA ILE A 83 -16.33 8.88 7.75
C ILE A 83 -14.90 8.33 7.75
N ASP A 84 -14.03 8.86 6.90
CA ASP A 84 -12.61 8.50 6.86
C ASP A 84 -11.95 8.71 8.22
N ALA A 85 -12.11 9.91 8.80
CA ALA A 85 -11.54 10.26 10.09
C ALA A 85 -12.00 9.30 11.20
N ARG A 86 -13.31 8.98 11.23
CA ARG A 86 -13.88 8.01 12.17
C ARG A 86 -13.25 6.63 12.01
N ILE A 87 -13.06 6.15 10.78
CA ILE A 87 -12.47 4.83 10.52
C ILE A 87 -11.00 4.81 10.95
N ILE A 88 -10.22 5.84 10.60
CA ILE A 88 -8.81 5.95 10.98
C ILE A 88 -8.65 5.94 12.49
N GLU A 89 -9.45 6.72 13.22
CA GLU A 89 -9.45 6.72 14.69
C GLU A 89 -9.93 5.38 15.27
N GLY A 90 -10.90 4.73 14.64
CA GLY A 90 -11.37 3.41 15.02
C GLY A 90 -10.27 2.35 14.91
N VAL A 91 -9.47 2.39 13.84
CA VAL A 91 -8.32 1.50 13.63
C VAL A 91 -7.20 1.83 14.62
N ARG A 92 -6.84 3.11 14.75
CA ARG A 92 -5.78 3.57 15.66
C ARG A 92 -6.02 3.11 17.10
N ASN A 93 -7.27 3.20 17.56
CA ASN A 93 -7.62 2.91 18.94
C ASN A 93 -8.14 1.48 19.15
N GLY A 94 -8.24 0.66 18.08
CA GLY A 94 -8.81 -0.69 18.18
C GLY A 94 -10.28 -0.72 18.62
N THR A 95 -11.05 0.31 18.31
CA THR A 95 -12.45 0.48 18.75
C THR A 95 -13.47 0.24 17.64
N GLY A 96 -13.00 -0.12 16.45
CA GLY A 96 -13.87 -0.48 15.32
C GLY A 96 -14.86 -1.59 15.68
N LYS A 97 -16.06 -1.51 15.13
CA LYS A 97 -17.12 -2.53 15.27
C LYS A 97 -17.86 -2.70 13.94
N ILE A 98 -18.43 -3.89 13.75
CA ILE A 98 -19.44 -4.10 12.71
C ILE A 98 -20.69 -3.32 13.12
N ILE A 99 -21.24 -2.58 12.17
CA ILE A 99 -22.51 -1.86 12.31
C ILE A 99 -23.58 -2.62 11.56
N ASP A 100 -24.80 -2.63 12.10
CA ASP A 100 -25.99 -3.21 11.46
C ASP A 100 -26.68 -2.17 10.56
N SER A 101 -26.45 -0.88 10.80
CA SER A 101 -26.97 0.22 9.99
C SER A 101 -26.02 1.42 9.93
N PRO A 102 -25.93 2.11 8.77
CA PRO A 102 -25.21 3.39 8.66
C PRO A 102 -25.66 4.43 9.69
N ASN A 103 -26.93 4.42 10.10
CA ASN A 103 -27.49 5.36 11.06
C ASN A 103 -26.83 5.27 12.45
N GLU A 104 -26.25 4.14 12.81
CA GLU A 104 -25.52 3.97 14.09
C GLU A 104 -24.27 4.84 14.19
N VAL A 105 -23.79 5.33 13.06
CA VAL A 105 -22.54 6.10 12.96
C VAL A 105 -22.72 7.39 12.16
N GLY A 106 -23.96 7.90 12.11
CA GLY A 106 -24.30 9.20 11.52
C GLY A 106 -25.00 9.16 10.16
N GLY A 107 -25.23 7.97 9.59
CA GLY A 107 -25.83 7.81 8.26
C GLY A 107 -24.79 7.96 7.13
N TYR A 108 -25.29 8.05 5.89
CA TYR A 108 -24.47 8.44 4.75
C TYR A 108 -24.36 9.97 4.68
N GLU A 109 -23.25 10.48 4.15
CA GLU A 109 -23.15 11.92 3.85
C GLU A 109 -24.25 12.33 2.84
N ASP A 110 -24.67 13.60 2.90
CA ASP A 110 -25.56 14.13 1.88
C ASP A 110 -24.81 14.05 0.55
N GLY A 111 -25.34 13.31 -0.43
CA GLY A 111 -24.64 12.85 -1.64
C GLY A 111 -24.16 13.92 -2.63
N ARG A 112 -23.77 15.10 -2.15
CA ARG A 112 -22.98 16.10 -2.84
C ARG A 112 -21.63 15.49 -3.18
N LEU A 113 -21.55 14.92 -4.38
CA LEU A 113 -20.29 14.52 -4.97
C LEU A 113 -19.33 15.71 -4.91
N ARG A 114 -18.20 15.53 -4.21
CA ARG A 114 -17.09 16.46 -4.35
C ARG A 114 -16.67 16.43 -5.81
N LYS A 115 -16.55 17.60 -6.44
CA LYS A 115 -16.12 17.68 -7.84
C LYS A 115 -14.75 17.05 -7.96
N GLY A 116 -14.65 15.92 -8.66
CA GLY A 116 -13.37 15.24 -8.93
C GLY A 116 -12.33 16.18 -9.51
N LEU A 117 -11.05 15.79 -9.39
CA LEU A 117 -10.01 16.40 -10.20
C LEU A 117 -10.35 16.21 -11.68
N ARG A 118 -9.93 17.16 -12.52
CA ARG A 118 -10.18 17.09 -13.96
C ARG A 118 -9.45 15.88 -14.54
N ASP A 119 -10.19 15.12 -15.34
CA ASP A 119 -9.74 13.98 -16.14
C ASP A 119 -10.33 14.27 -17.53
N SER A 120 -9.48 14.63 -18.49
CA SER A 120 -9.97 15.14 -19.78
C SER A 120 -10.24 14.04 -20.81
N ASP A 121 -9.75 12.83 -20.58
CA ASP A 121 -9.92 11.68 -21.47
C ASP A 121 -10.73 10.53 -20.86
N ASP A 122 -11.21 10.72 -19.63
CA ASP A 122 -12.09 9.83 -18.89
C ASP A 122 -11.48 8.44 -18.66
N ASP A 123 -10.17 8.36 -18.46
CA ASP A 123 -9.45 7.10 -18.25
C ASP A 123 -9.27 6.70 -16.77
N GLY A 124 -9.70 7.57 -15.87
CA GLY A 124 -9.65 7.38 -14.42
C GLY A 124 -8.39 7.94 -13.75
N ILE A 125 -7.48 8.59 -14.48
CA ILE A 125 -6.32 9.30 -13.95
C ILE A 125 -6.51 10.81 -14.14
N PRO A 126 -6.41 11.63 -13.07
CA PRO A 126 -6.55 13.07 -13.25
C PRO A 126 -5.37 13.73 -13.97
N ASP A 127 -5.66 14.76 -14.79
CA ASP A 127 -4.71 15.53 -15.62
C ASP A 127 -3.43 15.94 -14.85
N GLU A 128 -3.59 16.34 -13.58
CA GLU A 128 -2.50 16.79 -12.72
C GLU A 128 -1.52 15.65 -12.38
N TYR A 129 -2.03 14.45 -12.10
CA TYR A 129 -1.22 13.27 -11.85
C TYR A 129 -0.50 12.83 -13.11
N GLU A 130 -1.17 12.87 -14.24
CA GLU A 130 -0.61 12.57 -15.55
C GLU A 130 0.55 13.50 -15.91
N THR A 131 0.35 14.81 -15.71
CA THR A 131 1.39 15.82 -15.89
C THR A 131 2.58 15.59 -14.94
N LEU A 132 2.32 15.17 -13.70
CA LEU A 132 3.36 14.89 -12.71
C LEU A 132 4.24 13.71 -13.13
N ILE A 133 3.64 12.63 -13.62
CA ILE A 133 4.36 11.40 -14.00
C ILE A 133 4.86 11.42 -15.45
N GLY A 134 4.40 12.38 -16.26
CA GLY A 134 4.73 12.54 -17.67
C GLY A 134 3.93 11.62 -18.60
N SER A 135 2.68 11.31 -18.27
CA SER A 135 1.69 10.77 -19.23
C SER A 135 0.94 11.93 -19.93
N ASN A 136 -0.13 11.65 -20.68
CA ASN A 136 -0.79 12.63 -21.52
C ASN A 136 -2.26 12.84 -21.11
N PRO A 137 -2.61 14.01 -20.53
CA PRO A 137 -3.96 14.37 -20.07
C PRO A 137 -5.12 14.32 -21.06
N ASN A 138 -4.89 13.95 -22.33
CA ASN A 138 -5.92 13.95 -23.37
C ASN A 138 -5.89 12.65 -24.18
N ARG A 139 -5.32 11.59 -23.64
CA ARG A 139 -5.21 10.29 -24.28
C ARG A 139 -5.29 9.20 -23.22
N ALA A 140 -6.42 8.47 -23.21
CA ALA A 140 -6.65 7.35 -22.31
C ALA A 140 -5.49 6.34 -22.30
N ASP A 141 -4.62 6.48 -21.31
CA ASP A 141 -3.38 5.77 -21.18
C ASP A 141 -2.97 5.52 -19.74
N ALA A 142 -3.95 5.25 -18.86
CA ALA A 142 -3.77 4.82 -17.47
C ALA A 142 -2.71 3.70 -17.26
N GLN A 143 -2.47 2.86 -18.27
CA GLN A 143 -1.39 1.83 -18.27
C GLN A 143 -0.01 2.32 -18.74
N ALA A 144 0.14 3.59 -19.10
CA ALA A 144 1.35 4.14 -19.69
C ALA A 144 2.49 4.13 -18.68
N THR A 145 3.70 3.92 -19.20
CA THR A 145 4.88 3.95 -18.35
C THR A 145 5.25 5.41 -18.05
N PRO A 146 5.37 5.81 -16.77
CA PRO A 146 5.77 7.17 -16.39
C PRO A 146 7.07 7.61 -17.07
N THR A 147 7.03 8.64 -17.94
CA THR A 147 8.23 9.07 -18.66
C THR A 147 9.13 9.99 -17.83
N ARG A 148 8.57 10.73 -16.86
CA ARG A 148 9.33 11.69 -16.04
C ARG A 148 10.09 11.01 -14.91
N MET A 149 9.48 10.05 -14.22
CA MET A 149 10.14 9.25 -13.17
C MET A 149 11.25 8.36 -13.73
N LEU A 150 11.05 7.76 -14.92
CA LEU A 150 12.09 6.96 -15.57
C LEU A 150 13.33 7.78 -15.95
N ARG A 151 13.16 9.04 -16.36
CA ARG A 151 14.29 9.91 -16.72
C ARG A 151 15.15 10.25 -15.51
N GLN A 152 14.53 10.60 -14.38
CA GLN A 152 15.22 10.93 -13.14
C GLN A 152 15.92 9.71 -12.52
N TYR A 153 15.29 8.52 -12.58
CA TYR A 153 15.90 7.26 -12.19
C TYR A 153 17.11 6.89 -13.07
N ARG A 154 17.01 7.07 -14.39
CA ARG A 154 18.09 6.81 -15.34
C ARG A 154 19.28 7.75 -15.11
N GLU A 155 19.04 9.02 -14.78
CA GLU A 155 20.07 10.01 -14.48
C GLU A 155 20.80 9.75 -13.15
N LEU A 156 20.10 9.26 -12.12
CA LEU A 156 20.68 8.93 -10.82
C LEU A 156 21.51 7.63 -10.85
N HIS A 157 21.11 6.63 -11.65
CA HIS A 157 21.72 5.30 -11.63
C HIS A 157 22.57 4.93 -12.86
N GLN A 158 22.73 5.82 -13.84
CA GLN A 158 23.64 5.62 -14.99
C GLN A 158 24.85 6.58 -15.00
N ARG A 159 25.25 7.19 -13.87
CA ARG A 159 26.54 7.89 -13.84
C ARG A 159 27.68 6.84 -13.81
N PRO A 160 28.46 6.65 -14.89
CA PRO A 160 29.67 5.85 -14.78
C PRO A 160 30.59 6.52 -13.75
N ALA A 161 31.20 5.71 -12.87
CA ALA A 161 32.22 6.19 -11.96
C ALA A 161 33.26 7.00 -12.76
N ARG A 162 33.32 8.31 -12.50
CA ARG A 162 34.41 9.13 -13.04
C ARG A 162 35.70 8.58 -12.45
N ARG A 163 36.46 7.91 -13.30
CA ARG A 163 37.78 7.36 -13.02
C ARG A 163 38.73 8.54 -12.80
N LEU A 164 38.84 9.00 -11.56
CA LEU A 164 39.86 9.95 -11.14
C LEU A 164 41.13 9.16 -10.82
N TRP A 165 42.06 9.14 -11.77
CA TRP A 165 43.48 8.98 -11.49
C TRP A 165 44.22 10.10 -12.21
N GLY A 166 44.93 10.89 -11.42
CA GLY A 166 45.95 11.86 -11.77
C GLY A 166 46.81 12.04 -10.54
#